data_AF-W6KR33-F1
#
_entry.id   AF-W6KR33-F1
#
_cell.length_a   1.000
_cell.length_b   1.000
_cell.length_c   1.000
_cell.angle_alpha   90.00
_cell.angle_beta   90.00
_cell.angle_gamma   90.00
#
_symmetry.space_group_name_H-M   'P 1'
#
loop_
_entity.id
_entity.type
_entity.pdbx_description
1 polymer ?
#
loop_
_entity_poly.entity_id
_entity_poly.type
_entity_poly.pdbx_seq_one_letter_code
_entity_poly.pdbx_strand_id
1 'polypeptide(L)'
;MFVHSKTPRVVVFVMSNKIDDAVCYSAGSAHLNGFPVVVAGYDMPFDGIQSKFDFMEAAIKNAELHPEDVAIVIDSDAFFTGSDINPFLKRFIKKSAATPEKLDVLAVRQGRAMAPLLLGMESVWVTHNLCSNHDNSKPGIEAVYKKVRKYAAAHPEHELTLPLGLSPHRHLNSGVVVARVWAYKEFLQKASNFTRTQTLPYRNETEWDTDESIYIALVLDLIAWEVERDVFSMPLHERQGARSPYDMRAGLIGLGFANTFTGSGELEYHSASWVYNEHSKEHLLKDSPKHPHLNNSNRFREMSRFERRLHKRAYADNSGEFYTKLAVPGCVKGQKVTMFAHITLTPPLWEIRPRQKNTVNDSTRYSYPFISHAPGGSQSFTKLKQMRHGHVGAQRIMRAVRNPEAKYQGMEYLASVPLFLSTNHSIIRDSYYVKCGFHLKERSER
;
A
#
# COMPACT_ATOMS: atom_id res chain seq x y z
N MET A 1 6.42 -23.67 7.55
CA MET A 1 4.95 -23.74 7.72
C MET A 1 4.53 -22.58 8.63
N PHE A 2 3.70 -21.66 8.13
CA PHE A 2 3.39 -20.37 8.79
C PHE A 2 2.60 -20.55 10.09
N VAL A 3 3.05 -19.92 11.19
CA VAL A 3 2.63 -20.25 12.57
C VAL A 3 1.32 -19.56 13.02
N HIS A 4 0.60 -18.86 12.14
CA HIS A 4 -0.68 -18.25 12.53
C HIS A 4 -1.84 -19.26 12.36
N SER A 5 -2.39 -19.71 13.49
CA SER A 5 -3.50 -20.67 13.59
C SER A 5 -4.90 -20.07 13.43
N LYS A 6 -5.01 -18.75 13.20
CA LYS A 6 -6.31 -18.09 13.01
C LYS A 6 -6.58 -17.94 11.51
N THR A 7 -7.60 -18.66 11.04
CA THR A 7 -8.17 -18.49 9.70
C THR A 7 -9.11 -17.28 9.68
N PRO A 8 -9.03 -16.39 8.68
CA PRO A 8 -8.07 -16.41 7.57
C PRO A 8 -6.68 -15.92 7.99
N ARG A 9 -5.63 -16.57 7.48
CA ARG A 9 -4.25 -16.13 7.66
C ARG A 9 -4.00 -14.86 6.84
N VAL A 10 -3.10 -14.01 7.32
CA VAL A 10 -2.62 -12.84 6.59
C VAL A 10 -1.13 -12.99 6.37
N VAL A 11 -0.69 -12.96 5.11
CA VAL A 11 0.73 -13.09 4.74
C VAL A 11 1.16 -11.92 3.88
N VAL A 12 2.32 -11.35 4.19
CA VAL A 12 2.95 -10.30 3.39
C VAL A 12 3.90 -10.94 2.40
N PHE A 13 3.74 -10.61 1.13
CA PHE A 13 4.67 -10.96 0.06
C PHE A 13 5.45 -9.73 -0.37
N VAL A 14 6.77 -9.76 -0.23
CA VAL A 14 7.68 -8.74 -0.73
C VAL A 14 8.25 -9.22 -2.07
N MET A 15 8.02 -8.46 -3.12
CA MET A 15 8.35 -8.87 -4.48
C MET A 15 9.81 -8.57 -4.81
N SER A 16 10.61 -9.60 -5.04
CA SER A 16 11.99 -9.48 -5.52
C SER A 16 12.59 -10.83 -5.88
N ASN A 17 13.45 -10.83 -6.90
CA ASN A 17 14.23 -12.01 -7.25
C ASN A 17 15.56 -12.16 -6.50
N LYS A 18 15.90 -11.18 -5.67
CA LYS A 18 17.14 -11.15 -4.88
C LYS A 18 16.93 -10.50 -3.53
N ILE A 19 17.83 -10.75 -2.60
CA ILE A 19 17.89 -10.00 -1.35
C ILE A 19 18.79 -8.78 -1.53
N ASP A 20 18.22 -7.60 -1.35
CA ASP A 20 18.94 -6.33 -1.27
C ASP A 20 18.38 -5.45 -0.15
N ASP A 21 18.98 -4.27 0.03
CA ASP A 21 18.62 -3.37 1.13
C ASP A 21 17.14 -2.94 1.10
N ALA A 22 16.53 -2.85 -0.09
CA ALA A 22 15.14 -2.46 -0.24
C ALA A 22 14.22 -3.59 0.25
N VAL A 23 14.46 -4.83 -0.20
CA VAL A 23 13.74 -6.02 0.29
C VAL A 23 13.87 -6.17 1.80
N CYS A 24 15.08 -6.00 2.32
CA CYS A 24 15.34 -6.10 3.74
C CYS A 24 14.56 -5.05 4.53
N TYR A 25 14.55 -3.80 4.07
CA TYR A 25 13.76 -2.74 4.69
C TYR A 25 12.26 -3.07 4.70
N SER A 26 11.73 -3.47 3.55
CA SER A 26 10.30 -3.77 3.35
C SER A 26 9.86 -4.94 4.22
N ALA A 27 10.61 -6.04 4.20
CA ALA A 27 10.37 -7.21 5.06
C ALA A 27 10.48 -6.87 6.55
N GLY A 28 11.49 -6.09 6.95
CA GLY A 28 11.66 -5.66 8.34
C GLY A 28 10.47 -4.82 8.83
N SER A 29 10.01 -3.88 8.01
CA SER A 29 8.84 -3.06 8.33
C SER A 29 7.58 -3.91 8.51
N ALA A 30 7.38 -4.93 7.68
CA ALA A 30 6.25 -5.85 7.77
C ALA A 30 6.33 -6.72 9.04
N HIS A 31 7.50 -7.27 9.36
CA HIS A 31 7.72 -8.02 10.59
C HIS A 31 7.43 -7.21 11.84
N LEU A 32 7.89 -5.95 11.91
CA LEU A 32 7.62 -5.04 13.03
C LEU A 32 6.14 -4.68 13.17
N ASN A 33 5.34 -4.88 12.12
CA ASN A 33 3.87 -4.80 12.16
C ASN A 33 3.19 -6.14 12.51
N GLY A 34 3.98 -7.17 12.86
CA GLY A 34 3.50 -8.46 13.34
C GLY A 34 3.14 -9.46 12.24
N PHE A 35 3.55 -9.22 10.99
CA PHE A 35 3.21 -10.10 9.88
C PHE A 35 4.29 -11.13 9.57
N PRO A 36 3.91 -12.36 9.17
CA PRO A 36 4.82 -13.26 8.47
C PRO A 36 5.12 -12.70 7.07
N VAL A 37 6.38 -12.82 6.65
CA VAL A 37 6.88 -12.27 5.39
C VAL A 37 7.45 -13.36 4.51
N VAL A 38 7.08 -13.33 3.22
CA VAL A 38 7.65 -14.15 2.16
C VAL A 38 8.26 -13.24 1.11
N VAL A 39 9.51 -13.46 0.74
CA VAL A 39 10.09 -12.85 -0.46
C VAL A 39 9.65 -13.67 -1.66
N ALA A 40 8.77 -13.11 -2.49
CA ALA A 40 8.23 -13.76 -3.68
C ALA A 40 9.16 -13.53 -4.87
N GLY A 41 9.74 -14.61 -5.40
CA GLY A 41 10.60 -14.57 -6.60
C GLY A 41 12.07 -14.90 -6.36
N TYR A 42 12.48 -15.20 -5.13
CA TYR A 42 13.89 -15.40 -4.78
C TYR A 42 14.56 -16.47 -5.67
N ASP A 43 15.69 -16.11 -6.30
CA ASP A 43 16.44 -16.93 -7.27
C ASP A 43 15.63 -17.37 -8.51
N MET A 44 14.46 -16.76 -8.76
CA MET A 44 13.72 -16.94 -10.00
C MET A 44 14.22 -15.96 -11.08
N PRO A 45 14.19 -16.34 -12.37
CA PRO A 45 14.50 -15.43 -13.46
C PRO A 45 13.62 -14.19 -13.42
N PHE A 46 14.20 -13.02 -13.71
CA PHE A 46 13.45 -11.78 -13.85
C PHE A 46 13.43 -11.37 -15.32
N ASP A 47 12.27 -11.55 -15.93
CA ASP A 47 11.89 -11.16 -17.28
C ASP A 47 10.78 -10.09 -17.22
N GLY A 48 11.18 -8.88 -16.83
CA GLY A 48 10.31 -7.70 -16.83
C GLY A 48 9.03 -7.84 -15.99
N ILE A 49 7.95 -7.28 -16.51
CA ILE A 49 6.68 -7.10 -15.79
C ILE A 49 5.94 -8.42 -15.48
N GLN A 50 6.11 -9.45 -16.31
CA GLN A 50 5.40 -10.74 -16.12
C GLN A 50 5.95 -11.52 -14.92
N SER A 51 7.23 -11.29 -14.58
CA SER A 51 7.87 -11.91 -13.43
C SER A 51 7.11 -11.69 -12.14
N LYS A 52 6.44 -10.53 -11.99
CA LYS A 52 5.60 -10.24 -10.83
C LYS A 52 4.46 -11.25 -10.68
N PHE A 53 3.85 -11.65 -11.79
CA PHE A 53 2.77 -12.64 -11.75
C PHE A 53 3.30 -14.05 -11.46
N ASP A 54 4.39 -14.45 -12.10
CA ASP A 54 5.02 -15.75 -11.90
C ASP A 54 5.52 -15.93 -10.45
N PHE A 55 6.14 -14.89 -9.89
CA PHE A 55 6.63 -14.88 -8.51
C PHE A 55 5.49 -15.09 -7.53
N MET A 56 4.36 -14.39 -7.75
CA MET A 56 3.20 -14.49 -6.87
C MET A 56 2.49 -15.84 -7.00
N GLU A 57 2.35 -16.38 -8.21
CA GLU A 57 1.77 -17.71 -8.41
C GLU A 57 2.57 -18.79 -7.68
N ALA A 58 3.90 -18.80 -7.87
CA ALA A 58 4.80 -19.71 -7.18
C ALA A 58 4.74 -19.51 -5.65
N ALA A 59 4.81 -18.28 -5.17
CA ALA A 59 4.83 -18.00 -3.73
C ALA A 59 3.53 -18.38 -3.01
N ILE A 60 2.37 -18.13 -3.61
CA ILE A 60 1.08 -18.52 -3.04
C ILE A 60 0.95 -20.04 -2.98
N LYS A 61 1.41 -20.74 -4.03
CA LYS A 61 1.41 -22.20 -4.08
C LYS A 61 2.35 -22.79 -3.02
N ASN A 62 3.59 -22.32 -2.97
CA ASN A 62 4.60 -22.82 -2.03
C ASN A 62 4.27 -22.49 -0.58
N ALA A 63 3.55 -21.39 -0.33
CA ALA A 63 3.06 -21.02 1.00
C ALA A 63 1.80 -21.79 1.43
N GLU A 64 1.24 -22.62 0.55
CA GLU A 64 0.03 -23.41 0.78
C GLU A 64 -1.13 -22.53 1.28
N LEU A 65 -1.30 -21.35 0.68
CA LEU A 65 -2.37 -20.45 1.09
C LEU A 65 -3.75 -20.97 0.67
N HIS A 66 -4.70 -20.90 1.60
CA HIS A 66 -6.08 -21.28 1.37
C HIS A 66 -6.83 -20.16 0.61
N PRO A 67 -7.87 -20.48 -0.17
CA PRO A 67 -8.64 -19.49 -0.93
C PRO A 67 -9.09 -18.26 -0.12
N GLU A 68 -9.50 -18.47 1.13
CA GLU A 68 -10.02 -17.45 2.03
C GLU A 68 -8.93 -16.60 2.72
N ASP A 69 -7.67 -17.05 2.70
CA ASP A 69 -6.55 -16.31 3.28
C ASP A 69 -6.35 -14.96 2.58
N VAL A 70 -5.60 -14.07 3.23
CA VAL A 70 -5.31 -12.73 2.74
C VAL A 70 -3.84 -12.60 2.36
N ALA A 71 -3.58 -12.19 1.13
CA ALA A 71 -2.27 -11.78 0.66
C ALA A 71 -2.16 -10.25 0.68
N ILE A 72 -1.10 -9.74 1.31
CA ILE A 72 -0.67 -8.35 1.15
C ILE A 72 0.59 -8.39 0.30
N VAL A 73 0.49 -7.96 -0.95
CA VAL A 73 1.59 -7.95 -1.91
C VAL A 73 2.19 -6.56 -1.92
N ILE A 74 3.50 -6.44 -1.75
CA ILE A 74 4.21 -5.17 -1.77
C ILE A 74 5.47 -5.28 -2.63
N ASP A 75 5.77 -4.23 -3.39
CA ASP A 75 7.04 -4.12 -4.08
C ASP A 75 8.20 -3.97 -3.08
N SER A 76 9.41 -4.27 -3.55
CA SER A 76 10.65 -4.11 -2.75
C SER A 76 10.84 -2.69 -2.19
N ASP A 77 10.26 -1.67 -2.82
CA ASP A 77 10.31 -0.25 -2.45
C ASP A 77 9.03 0.27 -1.76
N ALA A 78 8.16 -0.65 -1.32
CA ALA A 78 7.02 -0.36 -0.47
C ALA A 78 7.23 -0.89 0.96
N PHE A 79 6.78 -0.14 1.96
CA PHE A 79 7.02 -0.46 3.37
C PHE A 79 5.85 -0.11 4.26
N PHE A 80 5.69 -0.86 5.35
CA PHE A 80 4.67 -0.55 6.35
C PHE A 80 5.06 0.69 7.13
N THR A 81 4.12 1.62 7.31
CA THR A 81 4.37 2.86 8.02
C THR A 81 4.53 2.65 9.51
N GLY A 82 4.03 1.54 10.08
CA GLY A 82 3.96 1.32 11.54
C GLY A 82 2.59 1.69 12.13
N SER A 83 1.67 2.19 11.30
CA SER A 83 0.26 2.40 11.65
C SER A 83 -0.44 1.06 11.83
N ASP A 84 -1.34 0.97 12.82
CA ASP A 84 -2.07 -0.28 13.07
C ASP A 84 -3.04 -0.61 11.92
N ILE A 85 -2.64 -1.55 11.07
CA ILE A 85 -3.43 -2.02 9.92
C ILE A 85 -4.53 -3.02 10.33
N ASN A 86 -4.52 -3.54 11.57
CA ASN A 86 -5.48 -4.57 11.99
C ASN A 86 -6.95 -4.16 11.89
N PRO A 87 -7.37 -2.92 12.21
CA PRO A 87 -8.75 -2.48 11.99
C PRO A 87 -9.16 -2.57 10.53
N PHE A 88 -8.27 -2.19 9.60
CA PHE A 88 -8.49 -2.33 8.17
C PHE A 88 -8.59 -3.80 7.77
N LEU A 89 -7.66 -4.65 8.19
CA LEU A 89 -7.69 -6.09 7.86
C LEU A 89 -8.92 -6.80 8.42
N LYS A 90 -9.32 -6.52 9.66
CA LYS A 90 -10.56 -7.05 10.24
C LYS A 90 -11.78 -6.64 9.43
N ARG A 91 -11.84 -5.38 8.98
CA ARG A 91 -12.92 -4.89 8.10
C ARG A 91 -12.88 -5.57 6.74
N PHE A 92 -11.70 -5.69 6.13
CA PHE A 92 -11.50 -6.38 4.85
C PHE A 92 -11.97 -7.83 4.95
N ILE A 93 -11.46 -8.59 5.92
CA ILE A 93 -11.84 -9.99 6.16
C ILE A 93 -13.35 -10.14 6.43
N LYS A 94 -13.97 -9.18 7.10
CA LYS A 94 -15.42 -9.22 7.36
C LYS A 94 -16.26 -8.88 6.13
N LYS A 95 -15.81 -7.94 5.30
CA LYS A 95 -16.62 -7.34 4.23
C LYS A 95 -16.27 -7.82 2.82
N SER A 96 -15.12 -8.46 2.62
CA SER A 96 -14.78 -9.06 1.34
C SER A 96 -15.25 -10.51 1.27
N ALA A 97 -15.71 -10.92 0.09
CA ALA A 97 -16.23 -12.25 -0.13
C ALA A 97 -15.16 -13.32 0.17
N ALA A 98 -15.48 -14.25 1.07
CA ALA A 98 -14.57 -15.33 1.46
C ALA A 98 -14.39 -16.38 0.35
N THR A 99 -15.38 -16.51 -0.54
CA THR A 99 -15.35 -17.40 -1.71
C THR A 99 -15.91 -16.67 -2.94
N PRO A 100 -15.62 -17.14 -4.16
CA PRO A 100 -16.11 -16.49 -5.39
C PRO A 100 -17.64 -16.37 -5.45
N GLU A 101 -18.37 -17.36 -4.94
CA GLU A 101 -19.84 -17.44 -4.99
C GLU A 101 -20.51 -16.41 -4.09
N LYS A 102 -19.79 -15.91 -3.08
CA LYS A 102 -20.28 -14.88 -2.16
C LYS A 102 -20.04 -13.46 -2.65
N LEU A 103 -19.39 -13.27 -3.81
CA LEU A 103 -19.13 -11.95 -4.36
C LEU A 103 -20.39 -11.35 -4.99
N ASP A 104 -20.93 -10.29 -4.38
CA ASP A 104 -21.99 -9.47 -4.96
C ASP A 104 -21.41 -8.14 -5.42
N VAL A 105 -21.28 -7.97 -6.74
CA VAL A 105 -20.76 -6.73 -7.35
C VAL A 105 -21.59 -5.50 -7.00
N LEU A 106 -22.92 -5.61 -6.86
CA LEU A 106 -23.75 -4.47 -6.48
C LEU A 106 -23.40 -4.03 -5.07
N ALA A 107 -23.28 -4.97 -4.12
CA ALA A 107 -22.85 -4.65 -2.76
C ALA A 107 -21.45 -4.02 -2.71
N VAL A 108 -20.52 -4.46 -3.57
CA VAL A 108 -19.19 -3.85 -3.72
C VAL A 108 -19.30 -2.41 -4.25
N ARG A 109 -20.05 -2.17 -5.32
CA ARG A 109 -20.20 -0.84 -5.93
C ARG A 109 -21.06 0.12 -5.12
N GLN A 110 -21.92 -0.37 -4.23
CA GLN A 110 -22.63 0.42 -3.22
C GLN A 110 -21.77 0.72 -1.97
N GLY A 111 -20.59 0.12 -1.84
CA GLY A 111 -19.74 0.25 -0.65
C GLY A 111 -20.26 -0.50 0.60
N ARG A 112 -21.29 -1.34 0.44
CA ARG A 112 -21.80 -2.22 1.52
C ARG A 112 -20.82 -3.38 1.78
N ALA A 113 -20.18 -3.88 0.73
CA ALA A 113 -19.10 -4.88 0.75
C ALA A 113 -17.76 -4.26 0.30
N MET A 114 -16.66 -4.97 0.57
CA MET A 114 -15.34 -4.65 0.01
C MET A 114 -15.05 -5.60 -1.14
N ALA A 115 -14.46 -5.10 -2.22
CA ALA A 115 -13.94 -5.97 -3.26
C ALA A 115 -12.87 -6.92 -2.67
N PRO A 116 -12.79 -8.18 -3.14
CA PRO A 116 -11.82 -9.14 -2.66
C PRO A 116 -10.40 -8.88 -3.19
N LEU A 117 -10.22 -7.97 -4.15
CA LEU A 117 -8.94 -7.45 -4.59
C LEU A 117 -8.95 -5.91 -4.52
N LEU A 118 -8.02 -5.36 -3.73
CA LEU A 118 -7.83 -3.93 -3.55
C LEU A 118 -6.43 -3.54 -4.01
N LEU A 119 -6.38 -2.53 -4.86
CA LEU A 119 -5.13 -1.95 -5.33
C LEU A 119 -4.75 -0.77 -4.45
N GLY A 120 -3.44 -0.53 -4.37
CA GLY A 120 -2.91 0.71 -3.86
C GLY A 120 -3.39 1.89 -4.69
N MET A 121 -3.17 3.06 -4.12
CA MET A 121 -3.50 4.33 -4.74
C MET A 121 -2.29 5.26 -4.66
N GLU A 122 -2.14 6.03 -5.72
CA GLU A 122 -1.14 7.08 -5.85
C GLU A 122 -1.77 8.36 -6.39
N SER A 123 -0.96 9.41 -6.38
CA SER A 123 -1.35 10.79 -6.65
C SER A 123 -0.82 11.32 -7.98
N VAL A 124 0.11 10.61 -8.61
CA VAL A 124 0.60 10.85 -9.98
C VAL A 124 0.25 9.62 -10.83
N TRP A 125 0.27 9.72 -12.15
CA TRP A 125 0.34 8.52 -12.99
C TRP A 125 1.79 8.18 -13.32
N VAL A 126 2.22 6.96 -13.01
CA VAL A 126 3.55 6.45 -13.39
C VAL A 126 3.53 5.66 -14.71
N THR A 127 2.36 5.43 -15.32
CA THR A 127 2.23 4.61 -16.54
C THR A 127 2.17 5.43 -17.83
N HIS A 128 3.17 5.29 -18.71
CA HIS A 128 3.22 6.01 -20.00
C HIS A 128 2.26 5.41 -21.05
N ASN A 129 1.95 4.12 -20.96
CA ASN A 129 1.00 3.44 -21.86
C ASN A 129 -0.43 3.98 -21.74
N LEU A 130 -0.84 4.47 -20.56
CA LEU A 130 -2.21 4.93 -20.29
C LEU A 130 -2.35 6.44 -20.05
N CYS A 131 -1.25 7.20 -19.97
CA CYS A 131 -1.28 8.65 -19.72
C CYS A 131 -0.51 9.43 -20.79
N SER A 132 -1.00 10.62 -21.14
CA SER A 132 -0.34 11.46 -22.15
C SER A 132 0.83 12.24 -21.56
N ASN A 133 0.78 12.56 -20.25
CA ASN A 133 1.83 13.13 -19.40
C ASN A 133 1.50 12.82 -17.91
N HIS A 134 2.43 13.08 -16.98
CA HIS A 134 2.29 12.80 -15.54
C HIS A 134 1.02 13.37 -14.87
N ASP A 135 0.50 14.49 -15.37
CA ASP A 135 -0.66 15.19 -14.80
C ASP A 135 -1.98 14.95 -15.56
N ASN A 136 -1.92 14.34 -16.75
CA ASN A 136 -3.08 14.21 -17.63
C ASN A 136 -3.40 12.74 -17.90
N SER A 137 -4.53 12.28 -17.37
CA SER A 137 -5.12 11.02 -17.78
C SER A 137 -5.42 11.07 -19.28
N LYS A 138 -5.08 10.01 -20.05
CA LYS A 138 -5.57 9.92 -21.43
C LYS A 138 -7.10 10.00 -21.45
N PRO A 139 -7.71 10.54 -22.52
CA PRO A 139 -9.16 10.67 -22.65
C PRO A 139 -9.96 9.39 -22.34
N GLY A 140 -9.37 8.20 -22.54
CA GLY A 140 -10.01 6.91 -22.27
C GLY A 140 -10.41 6.68 -20.81
N ILE A 141 -9.60 7.12 -19.84
CA ILE A 141 -9.88 6.89 -18.40
C ILE A 141 -11.09 7.73 -17.97
N GLU A 142 -11.08 9.02 -18.28
CA GLU A 142 -12.21 9.91 -17.96
C GLU A 142 -13.47 9.54 -18.77
N ALA A 143 -13.32 8.98 -19.98
CA ALA A 143 -14.46 8.46 -20.75
C ALA A 143 -15.15 7.29 -20.03
N VAL A 144 -14.39 6.33 -19.50
CA VAL A 144 -14.95 5.24 -18.68
C VAL A 144 -15.64 5.79 -17.44
N TYR A 145 -15.01 6.72 -16.72
CA TYR A 145 -15.63 7.31 -15.53
C TYR A 145 -16.88 8.12 -15.85
N LYS A 146 -16.89 8.89 -16.95
CA LYS A 146 -18.08 9.59 -17.44
C LYS A 146 -19.20 8.62 -17.76
N LYS A 147 -18.89 7.45 -18.33
CA LYS A 147 -19.85 6.38 -18.58
C LYS A 147 -20.47 5.85 -17.29
N VAL A 148 -19.64 5.53 -16.29
CA VAL A 148 -20.12 5.08 -14.97
C VAL A 148 -20.99 6.13 -14.28
N ARG A 149 -20.59 7.41 -14.32
CA ARG A 149 -21.40 8.51 -13.75
C ARG A 149 -22.74 8.68 -14.45
N LYS A 150 -22.78 8.59 -15.78
CA LYS A 150 -24.02 8.66 -16.55
C LYS A 150 -24.95 7.51 -16.20
N TYR A 151 -24.41 6.29 -16.12
CA TYR A 151 -25.18 5.12 -15.73
C TYR A 151 -25.75 5.28 -14.31
N ALA A 152 -24.93 5.67 -13.33
CA ALA A 152 -25.39 5.90 -11.96
C ALA A 152 -26.49 6.98 -11.86
N ALA A 153 -26.44 8.02 -12.72
CA ALA A 153 -27.49 9.04 -12.78
C ALA A 153 -28.78 8.54 -13.43
N ALA A 154 -28.69 7.61 -14.38
CA ALA A 154 -29.84 6.99 -15.04
C ALA A 154 -30.50 5.90 -14.17
N HIS A 155 -29.74 5.30 -13.26
CA HIS A 155 -30.15 4.18 -12.40
C HIS A 155 -29.97 4.50 -10.91
N PRO A 156 -30.70 5.50 -10.36
CA PRO A 156 -30.56 5.91 -8.96
C PRO A 156 -30.89 4.79 -7.97
N GLU A 157 -31.74 3.83 -8.34
CA GLU A 157 -32.13 2.66 -7.54
C GLU A 157 -30.94 1.75 -7.18
N HIS A 158 -29.84 1.82 -7.94
CA HIS A 158 -28.64 1.05 -7.64
C HIS A 158 -27.74 1.69 -6.59
N GLU A 159 -27.95 2.96 -6.24
CA GLU A 159 -27.18 3.68 -5.21
C GLU A 159 -25.65 3.52 -5.37
N LEU A 160 -25.15 3.54 -6.61
CA LEU A 160 -23.74 3.30 -6.87
C LEU A 160 -22.89 4.38 -6.19
N THR A 161 -21.92 3.96 -5.37
CA THR A 161 -20.93 4.90 -4.85
C THR A 161 -20.03 5.35 -6.00
N LEU A 162 -19.85 6.67 -6.09
CA LEU A 162 -18.94 7.32 -7.03
C LEU A 162 -17.72 7.86 -6.26
N PRO A 163 -16.82 6.97 -5.79
CA PRO A 163 -15.69 7.37 -4.97
C PRO A 163 -14.66 8.21 -5.75
N LEU A 164 -14.80 8.24 -7.08
CA LEU A 164 -14.05 9.02 -8.06
C LEU A 164 -14.31 10.52 -7.92
N GLY A 165 -13.57 11.15 -7.00
CA GLY A 165 -13.67 12.57 -6.66
C GLY A 165 -13.50 12.84 -5.17
N LEU A 166 -13.58 11.79 -4.34
CA LEU A 166 -13.54 11.90 -2.87
C LEU A 166 -12.12 11.79 -2.29
N SER A 167 -11.18 11.17 -3.02
CA SER A 167 -9.78 11.05 -2.59
C SER A 167 -8.86 11.97 -3.40
N PRO A 168 -7.83 12.55 -2.75
CA PRO A 168 -6.74 13.21 -3.45
C PRO A 168 -5.86 12.23 -4.25
N HIS A 169 -5.86 10.94 -3.89
CA HIS A 169 -5.17 9.88 -4.63
C HIS A 169 -6.12 9.29 -5.67
N ARG A 170 -5.99 9.72 -6.93
CA ARG A 170 -6.94 9.39 -8.01
C ARG A 170 -6.48 8.22 -8.89
N HIS A 171 -5.26 7.75 -8.69
CA HIS A 171 -4.59 6.83 -9.59
C HIS A 171 -4.38 5.51 -8.86
N LEU A 172 -4.55 4.40 -9.58
CA LEU A 172 -4.33 3.07 -9.04
C LEU A 172 -2.83 2.80 -9.06
N ASN A 173 -2.33 2.20 -8.00
CA ASN A 173 -0.95 1.79 -7.86
C ASN A 173 -0.88 0.27 -7.69
N SER A 174 0.02 -0.38 -8.41
CA SER A 174 0.20 -1.84 -8.35
C SER A 174 1.31 -2.30 -7.41
N GLY A 175 2.09 -1.36 -6.86
CA GLY A 175 3.18 -1.65 -5.93
C GLY A 175 2.70 -2.08 -4.55
N VAL A 176 1.40 -1.99 -4.27
CA VAL A 176 0.78 -2.57 -3.08
C VAL A 176 -0.60 -3.13 -3.44
N VAL A 177 -0.88 -4.39 -3.09
CA VAL A 177 -2.18 -5.04 -3.29
C VAL A 177 -2.60 -5.73 -1.99
N VAL A 178 -3.88 -5.65 -1.64
CA VAL A 178 -4.48 -6.46 -0.57
C VAL A 178 -5.60 -7.28 -1.18
N ALA A 179 -5.50 -8.60 -1.09
CA ALA A 179 -6.43 -9.48 -1.75
C ALA A 179 -6.76 -10.74 -0.94
N ARG A 180 -7.96 -11.29 -1.15
CA ARG A 180 -8.23 -12.70 -0.89
C ARG A 180 -7.40 -13.52 -1.86
N VAL A 181 -6.84 -14.63 -1.39
CA VAL A 181 -5.99 -15.49 -2.20
C VAL A 181 -6.74 -16.03 -3.42
N TRP A 182 -8.01 -16.41 -3.29
CA TRP A 182 -8.82 -16.85 -4.44
C TRP A 182 -8.94 -15.75 -5.50
N ALA A 183 -9.18 -14.50 -5.07
CA ALA A 183 -9.38 -13.38 -5.98
C ALA A 183 -8.08 -12.97 -6.65
N TYR A 184 -6.96 -13.06 -5.94
CA TYR A 184 -5.67 -12.77 -6.52
C TYR A 184 -5.23 -13.85 -7.52
N LYS A 185 -5.48 -15.14 -7.22
CA LYS A 185 -5.28 -16.23 -8.20
C LYS A 185 -6.10 -16.04 -9.47
N GLU A 186 -7.39 -15.67 -9.33
CA GLU A 186 -8.24 -15.35 -10.49
C GLU A 186 -7.63 -14.19 -11.29
N PHE A 187 -7.25 -13.09 -10.61
CA PHE A 187 -6.59 -11.96 -11.25
C PHE A 187 -5.32 -12.35 -12.02
N LEU A 188 -4.40 -13.11 -11.42
CA LEU A 188 -3.14 -13.53 -12.06
C LEU A 188 -3.41 -14.29 -13.36
N GLN A 189 -4.36 -15.24 -13.33
CA GLN A 189 -4.77 -15.99 -14.51
C GLN A 189 -5.34 -15.07 -15.60
N LYS A 190 -6.20 -14.12 -15.23
CA LYS A 190 -6.85 -13.23 -16.19
C LYS A 190 -5.90 -12.16 -16.74
N ALA A 191 -4.97 -11.66 -15.93
CA ALA A 191 -3.93 -10.73 -16.35
C ALA A 191 -2.97 -11.37 -17.36
N SER A 192 -2.59 -12.63 -17.15
CA SER A 192 -1.79 -13.38 -18.12
C SER A 192 -2.51 -13.54 -19.46
N ASN A 193 -3.81 -13.88 -19.45
CA ASN A 193 -4.58 -13.97 -20.68
C ASN A 193 -4.71 -12.60 -21.38
N PHE A 194 -5.11 -11.57 -20.63
CA PHE A 194 -5.30 -10.22 -21.12
C PHE A 194 -4.03 -9.64 -21.78
N THR A 195 -2.87 -9.81 -21.13
CA THR A 195 -1.59 -9.32 -21.68
C THR A 195 -1.17 -9.99 -22.98
N ARG A 196 -1.57 -11.26 -23.19
CA ARG A 196 -1.30 -12.02 -24.42
C ARG A 196 -2.27 -11.70 -25.55
N THR A 197 -3.52 -11.37 -25.23
CA THR A 197 -4.58 -11.18 -26.24
C THR A 197 -4.81 -9.74 -26.64
N GLN A 198 -4.49 -8.77 -25.77
CA GLN A 198 -4.88 -7.38 -25.99
C GLN A 198 -3.77 -6.57 -26.66
N THR A 199 -4.08 -6.02 -27.83
CA THR A 199 -3.24 -5.00 -28.48
C THR A 199 -3.39 -3.67 -27.76
N LEU A 200 -2.26 -3.04 -27.40
CA LEU A 200 -2.27 -1.76 -26.70
C LEU A 200 -2.89 -0.67 -27.58
N PRO A 201 -3.91 0.05 -27.09
CA PRO A 201 -4.67 0.99 -27.93
C PRO A 201 -3.92 2.28 -28.31
N TYR A 202 -2.73 2.54 -27.76
CA TYR A 202 -2.16 3.90 -27.80
C TYR A 202 -0.67 4.03 -28.16
N ARG A 203 -0.01 2.95 -28.63
CA ARG A 203 1.29 3.01 -29.31
C ARG A 203 1.41 1.86 -30.31
N ASN A 204 2.24 2.03 -31.35
CA ASN A 204 2.75 0.92 -32.18
C ASN A 204 3.71 0.00 -31.40
N GLU A 205 3.73 0.08 -30.07
CA GLU A 205 4.52 -0.76 -29.17
C GLU A 205 3.65 -1.96 -28.79
N THR A 206 4.20 -3.15 -28.99
CA THR A 206 3.50 -4.43 -28.78
C THR A 206 3.51 -4.87 -27.31
N GLU A 207 4.15 -4.11 -26.41
CA GLU A 207 4.48 -4.57 -25.06
C GLU A 207 4.00 -3.62 -23.95
N TRP A 208 3.50 -4.22 -22.88
CA TRP A 208 3.12 -3.53 -21.65
C TRP A 208 4.38 -2.98 -20.95
N ASP A 209 4.38 -1.69 -20.64
CA ASP A 209 5.53 -0.97 -20.06
C ASP A 209 5.70 -1.22 -18.56
N THR A 210 4.60 -1.54 -17.87
CA THR A 210 4.51 -1.67 -16.42
C THR A 210 3.42 -2.68 -16.07
N ASP A 211 3.55 -3.35 -14.93
CA ASP A 211 2.47 -4.17 -14.37
C ASP A 211 1.28 -3.30 -13.98
N GLU A 212 1.54 -2.08 -13.51
CA GLU A 212 0.51 -1.11 -13.16
C GLU A 212 -0.46 -0.80 -14.31
N SER A 213 0.05 -0.66 -15.54
CA SER A 213 -0.82 -0.41 -16.69
C SER A 213 -1.77 -1.59 -16.97
N ILE A 214 -1.35 -2.83 -16.68
CA ILE A 214 -2.20 -4.03 -16.78
C ILE A 214 -3.33 -3.96 -15.74
N TYR A 215 -2.99 -3.68 -14.48
CA TYR A 215 -3.99 -3.53 -13.42
C TYR A 215 -5.01 -2.44 -13.78
N ILE A 216 -4.55 -1.25 -14.16
CA ILE A 216 -5.44 -0.13 -14.52
C ILE A 216 -6.34 -0.51 -15.69
N ALA A 217 -5.79 -1.08 -16.76
CA ALA A 217 -6.56 -1.45 -17.95
C ALA A 217 -7.65 -2.47 -17.61
N LEU A 218 -7.32 -3.50 -16.83
CA LEU A 218 -8.29 -4.50 -16.36
C LEU A 218 -9.40 -3.88 -15.50
N VAL A 219 -9.05 -2.97 -14.58
CA VAL A 219 -10.07 -2.28 -13.76
C VAL A 219 -11.00 -1.45 -14.63
N LEU A 220 -10.45 -0.67 -15.56
CA LEU A 220 -11.23 0.21 -16.43
C LEU A 220 -12.15 -0.58 -17.37
N ASP A 221 -11.64 -1.68 -17.94
CA ASP A 221 -12.43 -2.57 -18.78
C ASP A 221 -13.56 -3.23 -17.97
N LEU A 222 -13.25 -3.75 -16.77
CA LEU A 222 -14.23 -4.39 -15.89
C LEU A 222 -15.38 -3.44 -15.52
N ILE A 223 -15.07 -2.22 -15.06
CA ILE A 223 -16.12 -1.28 -14.64
C ILE A 223 -16.92 -0.74 -15.83
N ALA A 224 -16.30 -0.59 -17.00
CA ALA A 224 -17.00 -0.18 -18.21
C ALA A 224 -17.97 -1.28 -18.65
N TRP A 225 -17.51 -2.53 -18.66
CA TRP A 225 -18.33 -3.67 -19.00
C TRP A 225 -19.49 -3.89 -18.00
N GLU A 226 -19.25 -3.74 -16.70
CA GLU A 226 -20.30 -3.85 -15.66
C GLU A 226 -21.48 -2.89 -15.92
N VAL A 227 -21.21 -1.65 -16.32
CA VAL A 227 -22.26 -0.66 -16.64
C VAL A 227 -22.89 -0.90 -18.01
N GLU A 228 -22.09 -1.28 -19.01
CA GLU A 228 -22.60 -1.53 -20.37
C GLU A 228 -23.54 -2.73 -20.45
N ARG A 229 -23.29 -3.74 -19.61
CA ARG A 229 -24.12 -4.94 -19.51
C ARG A 229 -25.20 -4.84 -18.45
N ASP A 230 -25.34 -3.70 -17.78
CA ASP A 230 -26.34 -3.50 -16.74
C ASP A 230 -26.31 -4.61 -15.67
N VAL A 231 -25.09 -4.99 -15.27
CA VAL A 231 -24.87 -6.13 -14.34
C VAL A 231 -25.56 -5.91 -13.00
N PHE A 232 -25.77 -4.65 -12.62
CA PHE A 232 -26.40 -4.24 -11.36
C PHE A 232 -27.89 -4.58 -11.31
N SER A 233 -28.58 -4.57 -12.45
CA SER A 233 -29.99 -4.94 -12.57
C SER A 233 -30.22 -6.45 -12.61
N MET A 234 -29.18 -7.25 -12.87
CA MET A 234 -29.30 -8.71 -12.93
C MET A 234 -29.75 -9.29 -11.58
N PRO A 235 -30.55 -10.38 -11.59
CA PRO A 235 -30.80 -11.19 -10.40
C PRO A 235 -29.49 -11.64 -9.72
N LEU A 236 -29.51 -11.82 -8.39
CA LEU A 236 -28.30 -12.08 -7.61
C LEU A 236 -27.45 -13.25 -8.15
N HIS A 237 -28.09 -14.36 -8.53
CA HIS A 237 -27.40 -15.55 -9.01
C HIS A 237 -26.72 -15.33 -10.39
N GLU A 238 -27.38 -14.63 -11.32
CA GLU A 238 -26.80 -14.23 -12.60
C GLU A 238 -25.65 -13.26 -12.40
N ARG A 239 -25.83 -12.29 -11.49
CA ARG A 239 -24.84 -11.29 -11.14
C ARG A 239 -23.56 -11.91 -10.55
N GLN A 240 -23.70 -12.90 -9.67
CA GLN A 240 -22.58 -13.68 -9.13
C GLN A 240 -21.86 -14.48 -10.23
N GLY A 241 -22.60 -14.93 -11.24
CA GLY A 241 -22.10 -15.60 -12.44
C GLY A 241 -21.51 -14.69 -13.51
N ALA A 242 -21.71 -13.37 -13.43
CA ALA A 242 -21.34 -12.42 -14.47
C ALA A 242 -19.81 -12.31 -14.65
N ARG A 243 -19.35 -12.32 -15.90
CA ARG A 243 -17.94 -12.29 -16.30
C ARG A 243 -17.68 -11.32 -17.45
N SER A 244 -16.61 -10.53 -17.35
CA SER A 244 -16.12 -9.69 -18.45
C SER A 244 -15.64 -10.53 -19.64
N PRO A 245 -15.34 -9.93 -20.80
CA PRO A 245 -14.81 -10.64 -21.98
C PRO A 245 -13.51 -11.40 -21.71
N TYR A 246 -12.76 -11.02 -20.67
CA TYR A 246 -11.53 -11.69 -20.23
C TYR A 246 -11.79 -12.71 -19.10
N ASP A 247 -13.05 -13.11 -18.92
CA ASP A 247 -13.54 -14.04 -17.91
C ASP A 247 -13.28 -13.57 -16.46
N MET A 248 -13.17 -12.26 -16.24
CA MET A 248 -12.99 -11.69 -14.90
C MET A 248 -14.35 -11.45 -14.24
N ARG A 249 -14.51 -11.85 -12.98
CA ARG A 249 -15.78 -11.69 -12.26
C ARG A 249 -16.12 -10.22 -11.98
N ALA A 250 -17.40 -9.90 -12.15
CA ALA A 250 -17.95 -8.60 -11.75
C ALA A 250 -17.65 -8.32 -10.26
N GLY A 251 -17.15 -7.14 -9.95
CA GLY A 251 -16.82 -6.71 -8.60
C GLY A 251 -15.53 -7.27 -8.02
N LEU A 252 -14.74 -8.02 -8.79
CA LEU A 252 -13.47 -8.61 -8.33
C LEU A 252 -12.52 -7.53 -7.82
N ILE A 253 -12.41 -6.42 -8.57
CA ILE A 253 -11.50 -5.31 -8.27
C ILE A 253 -12.28 -4.08 -7.80
N GLY A 254 -11.89 -3.57 -6.63
CA GLY A 254 -12.50 -2.41 -6.01
C GLY A 254 -11.70 -1.13 -6.24
N LEU A 255 -12.40 -0.05 -6.61
CA LEU A 255 -11.86 1.30 -6.66
C LEU A 255 -11.94 1.98 -5.30
N GLY A 256 -11.42 1.34 -4.25
CA GLY A 256 -11.63 1.74 -2.87
C GLY A 256 -10.94 3.05 -2.45
N PHE A 257 -11.25 4.20 -3.07
CA PHE A 257 -10.75 5.54 -2.68
C PHE A 257 -11.11 5.93 -1.23
N ALA A 258 -12.06 5.22 -0.62
CA ALA A 258 -12.46 5.37 0.77
C ALA A 258 -11.63 4.54 1.77
N ASN A 259 -10.80 3.63 1.28
CA ASN A 259 -10.09 2.64 2.09
C ASN A 259 -8.59 2.89 2.15
N THR A 260 -8.09 3.96 1.51
CA THR A 260 -6.70 4.37 1.28
C THR A 260 -5.72 3.75 2.28
N PHE A 261 -5.34 2.49 2.01
CA PHE A 261 -4.42 1.74 2.85
C PHE A 261 -2.97 1.99 2.44
N THR A 262 -2.78 2.72 1.34
CA THR A 262 -1.50 3.03 0.74
C THR A 262 -1.35 4.52 0.51
N GLY A 263 -0.12 4.99 0.43
CA GLY A 263 0.17 6.39 0.10
C GLY A 263 1.52 6.50 -0.57
N SER A 264 1.59 7.32 -1.60
CA SER A 264 2.85 7.72 -2.21
C SER A 264 3.62 8.61 -1.23
N GLY A 265 4.88 8.28 -0.97
CA GLY A 265 5.77 9.08 -0.12
C GLY A 265 6.21 10.40 -0.74
N GLU A 266 5.61 10.81 -1.86
CA GLU A 266 6.00 12.02 -2.59
C GLU A 266 5.61 13.28 -1.79
N LEU A 267 6.65 14.03 -1.42
CA LEU A 267 6.60 15.16 -0.51
C LEU A 267 5.71 16.32 -1.00
N GLU A 268 5.36 16.35 -2.29
CA GLU A 268 4.50 17.37 -2.91
C GLU A 268 3.03 17.29 -2.44
N TYR A 269 2.61 16.14 -1.89
CA TYR A 269 1.20 15.85 -1.56
C TYR A 269 0.78 16.17 -0.13
N HIS A 270 1.72 16.59 0.71
CA HIS A 270 1.37 17.19 2.00
C HIS A 270 0.51 18.48 1.87
N SER A 271 0.44 19.06 0.68
CA SER A 271 -0.37 20.25 0.36
C SER A 271 -1.90 20.00 0.32
N ALA A 272 -2.36 18.74 0.23
CA ALA A 272 -3.78 18.37 0.16
C ALA A 272 -4.41 18.04 1.55
N SER A 273 -3.71 18.41 2.62
CA SER A 273 -3.77 17.73 3.90
C SER A 273 -3.69 18.74 5.04
N TRP A 274 -4.54 18.62 6.06
CA TRP A 274 -4.50 19.52 7.22
C TRP A 274 -3.59 18.95 8.30
N VAL A 275 -2.64 19.75 8.76
CA VAL A 275 -1.74 19.39 9.86
C VAL A 275 -2.37 19.77 11.20
N TYR A 276 -2.61 18.79 12.07
CA TYR A 276 -3.08 18.97 13.44
C TYR A 276 -1.97 18.68 14.44
N ASN A 277 -1.85 19.50 15.48
CA ASN A 277 -0.87 19.34 16.55
C ASN A 277 -1.48 18.80 17.86
N GLU A 278 -2.71 18.28 17.84
CA GLU A 278 -3.46 17.89 19.04
C GLU A 278 -2.72 16.82 19.87
N HIS A 279 -2.10 15.83 19.20
CA HIS A 279 -1.29 14.79 19.85
C HIS A 279 0.09 15.26 20.31
N SER A 280 0.54 16.47 19.96
CA SER A 280 1.81 16.99 20.49
C SER A 280 1.70 17.49 21.93
N LYS A 281 0.46 17.76 22.41
CA LYS A 281 0.23 18.27 23.78
C LYS A 281 0.72 17.31 24.85
N GLU A 282 0.60 15.99 24.63
CA GLU A 282 1.06 14.98 25.60
C GLU A 282 2.60 14.89 25.68
N HIS A 283 3.33 15.56 24.78
CA HIS A 283 4.80 15.53 24.69
C HIS A 283 5.47 16.89 24.94
N LEU A 284 4.71 17.97 25.15
CA LEU A 284 5.21 19.32 25.40
C LEU A 284 4.86 19.74 26.83
N LEU A 285 5.86 19.72 27.72
CA LEU A 285 5.66 19.80 29.18
C LEU A 285 5.39 21.22 29.70
N LYS A 286 5.78 22.28 28.99
CA LYS A 286 5.75 23.65 29.55
C LYS A 286 5.08 24.73 28.70
N ASP A 287 5.01 24.57 27.38
CA ASP A 287 4.38 25.54 26.48
C ASP A 287 3.42 24.86 25.51
N SER A 288 2.37 24.22 26.06
CA SER A 288 1.23 23.86 25.22
C SER A 288 0.72 25.15 24.57
N PRO A 289 0.74 25.26 23.23
CA PRO A 289 0.23 26.46 22.59
C PRO A 289 -1.21 26.67 23.04
N LYS A 290 -1.52 27.89 23.52
CA LYS A 290 -2.83 28.26 24.08
C LYS A 290 -3.99 28.00 23.09
N HIS A 291 -3.68 27.80 21.81
CA HIS A 291 -4.63 27.39 20.77
C HIS A 291 -4.07 26.20 19.96
N PRO A 292 -4.92 25.23 19.57
CA PRO A 292 -4.54 24.25 18.55
C PRO A 292 -4.12 24.99 17.28
N HIS A 293 -2.90 24.73 16.80
CA HIS A 293 -2.39 25.38 15.60
C HIS A 293 -2.84 24.56 14.39
N LEU A 294 -3.91 25.01 13.73
CA LEU A 294 -4.24 24.58 12.38
C LEU A 294 -3.35 25.38 11.43
N ASN A 295 -2.33 24.74 10.85
CA ASN A 295 -1.51 25.40 9.83
C ASN A 295 -1.94 24.90 8.44
N ASN A 296 -2.61 25.76 7.68
CA ASN A 296 -2.96 25.53 6.28
C ASN A 296 -1.74 25.77 5.37
N SER A 297 -0.61 25.11 5.64
CA SER A 297 0.56 25.33 4.79
C SER A 297 0.55 24.34 3.63
N ASN A 298 0.18 24.85 2.46
CA ASN A 298 0.34 24.13 1.19
C ASN A 298 1.82 24.06 0.76
N ARG A 299 2.74 24.66 1.52
CA ARG A 299 4.16 24.82 1.17
C ARG A 299 5.03 23.91 2.02
N PHE A 300 5.54 22.86 1.39
CA PHE A 300 6.45 21.87 1.97
C PHE A 300 7.56 22.46 2.88
N ARG A 301 8.18 23.57 2.47
CA ARG A 301 9.26 24.22 3.21
C ARG A 301 8.81 24.77 4.56
N GLU A 302 7.63 25.36 4.62
CA GLU A 302 7.07 25.94 5.86
C GLU A 302 6.66 24.83 6.83
N MET A 303 5.99 23.81 6.29
CA MET A 303 5.66 22.60 7.01
C MET A 303 6.91 21.94 7.61
N SER A 304 7.96 21.72 6.81
CA SER A 304 9.24 21.15 7.29
C SER A 304 9.94 22.02 8.35
N ARG A 305 9.84 23.36 8.26
CA ARG A 305 10.38 24.27 9.28
C ARG A 305 9.59 24.19 10.58
N PHE A 306 8.27 24.13 10.50
CA PHE A 306 7.39 23.96 11.65
C PHE A 306 7.70 22.65 12.37
N GLU A 307 7.88 21.56 11.62
CA GLU A 307 8.22 20.22 12.12
C GLU A 307 9.52 20.26 12.93
N ARG A 308 10.58 20.81 12.32
CA ARG A 308 11.90 20.92 12.94
C ARG A 308 11.85 21.71 14.25
N ARG A 309 11.02 22.75 14.33
CA ARG A 309 10.82 23.54 15.57
C ARG A 309 10.09 22.74 16.64
N LEU A 310 9.09 21.97 16.26
CA LEU A 310 8.30 21.15 17.17
C LEU A 310 9.18 20.00 17.72
N HIS A 311 9.99 19.37 16.87
CA HIS A 311 10.98 18.35 17.27
C HIS A 311 11.96 18.91 18.29
N LYS A 312 12.57 20.07 17.97
CA LYS A 312 13.50 20.74 18.89
C LYS A 312 12.88 20.98 20.27
N ARG A 313 11.59 21.33 20.34
CA ARG A 313 10.89 21.53 21.61
C ARG A 313 10.61 20.22 22.34
N ALA A 314 10.10 19.20 21.63
CA ALA A 314 9.85 17.88 22.22
C ALA A 314 11.15 17.26 22.80
N TYR A 315 12.28 17.39 22.10
CA TYR A 315 13.59 16.94 22.60
C TYR A 315 14.16 17.82 23.72
N ALA A 316 13.89 19.12 23.73
CA ALA A 316 14.33 20.00 24.83
C ALA A 316 13.54 19.71 26.12
N ASP A 317 12.25 19.41 26.00
CA ASP A 317 11.36 19.16 27.14
C ASP A 317 11.51 17.75 27.71
N ASN A 318 12.01 16.80 26.92
CA ASN A 318 12.12 15.40 27.32
C ASN A 318 13.56 14.92 27.16
N SER A 319 14.22 14.58 28.27
CA SER A 319 15.58 14.02 28.30
C SER A 319 15.70 12.58 27.74
N GLY A 320 14.65 12.05 27.12
CA GLY A 320 14.58 10.69 26.58
C GLY A 320 14.45 10.65 25.06
N GLU A 321 14.90 9.56 24.45
CA GLU A 321 14.69 9.27 23.04
C GLU A 321 13.22 8.89 22.78
N PHE A 322 12.66 9.32 21.65
CA PHE A 322 11.33 8.91 21.17
C PHE A 322 11.48 7.81 20.12
N TYR A 323 10.51 6.89 20.04
CA TYR A 323 10.58 5.69 19.21
C TYR A 323 9.36 5.57 18.26
N THR A 324 9.56 5.09 17.04
CA THR A 324 8.53 4.72 16.03
C THR A 324 8.78 3.27 15.63
N LYS A 325 7.80 2.61 15.01
CA LYS A 325 7.91 1.18 14.64
C LYS A 325 8.57 0.95 13.26
N LEU A 326 9.29 1.95 12.72
CA LEU A 326 9.92 1.84 11.40
C LEU A 326 11.37 1.36 11.49
N ALA A 327 11.68 0.30 10.74
CA ALA A 327 13.06 -0.08 10.47
C ALA A 327 13.70 0.94 9.50
N VAL A 328 15.02 1.18 9.63
CA VAL A 328 15.83 1.98 8.69
C VAL A 328 17.09 1.21 8.33
N PRO A 329 17.51 1.13 7.05
CA PRO A 329 18.71 0.40 6.71
C PRO A 329 19.92 1.16 7.27
N GLY A 330 20.70 0.47 8.10
CA GLY A 330 21.90 1.05 8.72
C GLY A 330 23.16 0.94 7.87
N CYS A 331 23.13 0.17 6.79
CA CYS A 331 24.27 -0.12 5.90
C CYS A 331 23.78 -0.35 4.46
N VAL A 332 24.61 0.02 3.50
CA VAL A 332 24.46 -0.28 2.07
C VAL A 332 25.72 -0.96 1.61
N LYS A 333 25.63 -2.22 1.17
CA LYS A 333 26.78 -3.02 0.72
C LYS A 333 27.95 -3.01 1.73
N GLY A 334 27.66 -3.15 3.02
CA GLY A 334 28.66 -3.13 4.10
C GLY A 334 29.27 -1.74 4.40
N GLN A 335 28.91 -0.70 3.65
CA GLN A 335 29.28 0.67 3.98
C GLN A 335 28.17 1.30 4.84
N LYS A 336 28.56 1.87 5.99
CA LYS A 336 27.68 2.76 6.77
C LYS A 336 27.26 3.90 5.85
N VAL A 337 25.96 4.04 5.62
CA VAL A 337 25.42 5.22 4.95
C VAL A 337 25.78 6.41 5.82
N THR A 338 26.59 7.32 5.28
CA THR A 338 27.25 8.45 5.96
C THR A 338 26.44 9.04 7.12
N MET A 339 26.93 8.75 8.34
CA MET A 339 26.78 9.41 9.65
C MET A 339 25.44 10.01 10.14
N PHE A 340 24.35 9.94 9.38
CA PHE A 340 23.03 10.43 9.80
C PHE A 340 21.91 9.40 9.59
N ALA A 341 22.25 8.16 9.23
CA ALA A 341 21.32 7.04 9.22
C ALA A 341 21.32 6.38 10.61
N HIS A 342 20.74 7.07 11.58
CA HIS A 342 20.21 6.40 12.75
C HIS A 342 18.92 5.68 12.33
N ILE A 343 18.49 4.66 13.07
CA ILE A 343 17.06 4.43 13.24
C ILE A 343 16.55 5.72 13.90
N THR A 344 16.26 6.74 13.08
CA THR A 344 15.81 8.03 13.56
C THR A 344 14.33 7.85 13.81
N LEU A 345 14.00 7.64 15.05
CA LEU A 345 12.63 7.54 15.46
C LEU A 345 12.16 8.92 15.89
N THR A 346 12.20 9.83 14.94
CA THR A 346 11.74 11.19 15.15
C THR A 346 10.21 11.17 15.17
N PRO A 347 9.56 11.77 16.19
CA PRO A 347 8.11 11.76 16.33
C PRO A 347 7.42 12.38 15.10
N PRO A 348 6.31 11.84 14.61
CA PRO A 348 5.36 12.71 13.95
C PRO A 348 4.71 13.52 15.04
N LEU A 349 4.97 14.81 15.00
CA LEU A 349 4.31 15.70 15.91
C LEU A 349 2.94 16.12 15.37
N TRP A 350 2.50 15.49 14.27
CA TRP A 350 1.29 15.81 13.55
C TRP A 350 0.40 14.60 13.33
N GLU A 351 -0.90 14.89 13.35
CA GLU A 351 -1.88 14.14 12.59
C GLU A 351 -2.19 14.97 11.32
N ILE A 352 -1.73 14.55 10.14
CA ILE A 352 -2.35 14.93 8.86
C ILE A 352 -3.76 14.33 8.68
N ARG A 353 -4.83 15.10 8.91
CA ARG A 353 -6.17 14.66 8.48
C ARG A 353 -6.39 15.06 7.02
N PRO A 354 -6.95 14.17 6.18
CA PRO A 354 -7.43 14.56 4.86
C PRO A 354 -8.35 15.78 5.00
N ARG A 355 -8.30 16.74 4.07
CA ARG A 355 -9.31 17.80 4.04
C ARG A 355 -10.69 17.15 4.06
N GLN A 356 -11.51 17.45 5.07
CA GLN A 356 -12.93 17.07 5.10
C GLN A 356 -13.59 17.75 3.90
N LYS A 357 -13.54 17.10 2.74
CA LYS A 357 -14.21 17.58 1.54
C LYS A 357 -15.58 16.95 1.34
N ASN A 358 -15.99 16.00 2.20
CA ASN A 358 -17.35 15.48 2.19
C ASN A 358 -17.73 14.72 3.47
N THR A 359 -18.75 15.22 4.17
CA THR A 359 -19.60 14.48 5.11
C THR A 359 -20.68 13.76 4.30
N VAL A 360 -20.32 12.73 3.55
CA VAL A 360 -21.31 11.77 3.05
C VAL A 360 -21.33 10.62 4.05
N ASN A 361 -22.42 10.54 4.83
CA ASN A 361 -22.76 9.51 5.83
C ASN A 361 -22.10 9.61 7.23
N ASP A 362 -21.73 10.80 7.73
CA ASP A 362 -21.22 11.01 9.11
C ASP A 362 -20.04 10.13 9.57
N SER A 363 -19.50 9.27 8.69
CA SER A 363 -18.34 8.47 8.97
C SER A 363 -17.12 9.34 8.73
N THR A 364 -16.52 9.85 9.80
CA THR A 364 -15.20 10.48 9.72
C THR A 364 -14.19 9.42 9.27
N ARG A 365 -13.79 9.47 8.00
CA ARG A 365 -12.88 8.49 7.40
C ARG A 365 -11.45 8.94 7.63
N TYR A 366 -10.89 8.48 8.74
CA TYR A 366 -9.46 8.56 9.02
C TYR A 366 -8.79 7.35 8.36
N SER A 367 -7.91 7.58 7.39
CA SER A 367 -6.95 6.55 7.02
C SER A 367 -5.72 7.18 6.43
N TYR A 368 -4.70 7.24 7.26
CA TYR A 368 -3.32 7.33 6.79
C TYR A 368 -2.96 6.07 6.02
N PRO A 369 -1.98 6.18 5.13
CA PRO A 369 -1.44 4.99 4.49
C PRO A 369 -0.81 4.06 5.54
N PHE A 370 -1.30 2.82 5.61
CA PHE A 370 -0.65 1.76 6.38
C PHE A 370 0.64 1.30 5.71
N ILE A 371 0.70 1.43 4.38
CA ILE A 371 1.84 1.05 3.55
C ILE A 371 2.22 2.25 2.69
N SER A 372 3.48 2.68 2.74
CA SER A 372 4.00 3.70 1.84
C SER A 372 4.69 3.04 0.67
N HIS A 373 4.37 3.48 -0.54
CA HIS A 373 5.08 3.10 -1.75
C HIS A 373 5.95 4.29 -2.19
N ALA A 374 7.22 4.03 -2.51
CA ALA A 374 8.15 5.01 -3.03
C ALA A 374 8.44 4.71 -4.50
N PRO A 375 7.49 4.98 -5.43
CA PRO A 375 7.65 4.64 -6.84
C PRO A 375 8.89 5.31 -7.42
N GLY A 376 9.51 4.64 -8.37
CA GLY A 376 10.82 5.00 -8.96
C GLY A 376 10.84 6.25 -9.83
N GLY A 377 10.18 7.34 -9.47
CA GLY A 377 9.93 8.51 -10.34
C GLY A 377 11.17 9.32 -10.74
N SER A 378 12.29 9.20 -10.01
CA SER A 378 13.54 9.88 -10.36
C SER A 378 14.61 8.88 -10.79
N GLN A 379 14.94 8.87 -12.08
CA GLN A 379 16.01 8.03 -12.66
C GLN A 379 17.37 8.19 -11.96
N SER A 380 17.60 9.30 -11.25
CA SER A 380 18.85 9.61 -10.54
C SER A 380 18.94 9.07 -9.11
N PHE A 381 17.87 8.47 -8.57
CA PHE A 381 17.89 7.91 -7.21
C PHE A 381 17.85 6.38 -7.23
N THR A 382 18.67 5.76 -6.39
CA THR A 382 18.53 4.33 -6.09
C THR A 382 17.20 4.09 -5.36
N LYS A 383 16.62 2.89 -5.50
CA LYS A 383 15.40 2.48 -4.76
C LYS A 383 15.49 2.81 -3.27
N LEU A 384 16.63 2.49 -2.65
CA LEU A 384 16.86 2.82 -1.24
C LEU A 384 16.81 4.32 -0.94
N LYS A 385 17.36 5.14 -1.84
CA LYS A 385 17.28 6.60 -1.69
C LYS A 385 15.83 7.07 -1.82
N GLN A 386 15.03 6.49 -2.72
CA GLN A 386 13.59 6.80 -2.84
C GLN A 386 12.83 6.39 -1.58
N MET A 387 13.03 5.16 -1.10
CA MET A 387 12.46 4.68 0.17
C MET A 387 12.88 5.56 1.34
N ARG A 388 14.12 6.08 1.38
CA ARG A 388 14.55 7.04 2.40
C ARG A 388 13.75 8.34 2.35
N HIS A 389 13.46 8.86 1.16
CA HIS A 389 12.63 10.05 1.02
C HIS A 389 11.18 9.78 1.42
N GLY A 390 10.61 8.65 0.97
CA GLY A 390 9.28 8.20 1.37
C GLY A 390 9.19 7.98 2.88
N HIS A 391 10.24 7.44 3.49
CA HIS A 391 10.37 7.26 4.94
C HIS A 391 10.35 8.59 5.70
N VAL A 392 11.11 9.60 5.23
CA VAL A 392 11.05 10.95 5.81
C VAL A 392 9.63 11.51 5.73
N GLY A 393 8.89 11.23 4.65
CA GLY A 393 7.45 11.52 4.55
C GLY A 393 6.60 10.75 5.56
N ALA A 394 6.81 9.43 5.67
CA ALA A 394 6.06 8.53 6.54
C ALA A 394 6.30 8.79 8.04
N GLN A 395 7.50 9.22 8.44
CA GLN A 395 7.78 9.64 9.81
C GLN A 395 6.90 10.79 10.28
N ARG A 396 6.38 11.61 9.35
CA ARG A 396 5.58 12.80 9.66
C ARG A 396 4.11 12.49 9.98
N ILE A 397 3.69 11.23 9.91
CA ILE A 397 2.27 10.85 9.98
C ILE A 397 1.91 9.74 10.99
N MET A 398 2.82 9.35 11.89
CA MET A 398 2.89 7.99 12.43
C MET A 398 3.20 7.87 13.95
N ARG A 399 2.18 7.82 14.81
CA ARG A 399 2.25 8.09 16.28
C ARG A 399 3.54 7.64 17.01
N ALA A 400 4.11 8.55 17.80
CA ALA A 400 5.29 8.30 18.63
C ALA A 400 4.98 7.42 19.85
N VAL A 401 5.94 6.60 20.26
CA VAL A 401 5.92 5.85 21.52
C VAL A 401 7.18 6.17 22.30
N ARG A 402 7.04 6.57 23.57
CA ARG A 402 8.16 6.74 24.49
C ARG A 402 8.52 5.37 25.09
N ASN A 403 9.51 4.70 24.51
CA ASN A 403 10.00 3.41 25.00
C ASN A 403 11.50 3.27 24.66
N PRO A 404 12.42 3.59 25.59
CA PRO A 404 13.88 3.49 25.38
C PRO A 404 14.34 2.11 24.92
N GLU A 405 13.59 1.07 25.26
CA GLU A 405 13.87 -0.31 24.92
C GLU A 405 13.30 -0.71 23.55
N ALA A 406 12.36 0.05 22.98
CA ALA A 406 11.64 -0.33 21.75
C ALA A 406 12.57 -0.60 20.57
N LYS A 407 13.64 0.18 20.44
CA LYS A 407 14.66 -0.03 19.40
C LYS A 407 15.41 -1.35 19.61
N TYR A 408 15.80 -1.65 20.84
CA TYR A 408 16.51 -2.88 21.15
C TYR A 408 15.60 -4.09 20.98
N GLN A 409 14.39 -4.03 21.52
CA GLN A 409 13.34 -5.05 21.35
C GLN A 409 13.00 -5.28 19.88
N GLY A 410 12.89 -4.22 19.08
CA GLY A 410 12.64 -4.34 17.64
C GLY A 410 13.80 -5.03 16.91
N MET A 411 15.04 -4.72 17.26
CA MET A 411 16.22 -5.37 16.68
C MET A 411 16.38 -6.82 17.14
N GLU A 412 16.18 -7.12 18.42
CA GLU A 412 16.17 -8.50 18.94
C GLU A 412 15.08 -9.33 18.25
N TYR A 413 13.88 -8.76 18.12
CA TYR A 413 12.80 -9.40 17.41
C TYR A 413 13.18 -9.67 15.96
N LEU A 414 13.65 -8.67 15.21
CA LEU A 414 14.11 -8.86 13.82
C LEU A 414 15.26 -9.86 13.72
N ALA A 415 16.13 -9.94 14.72
CA ALA A 415 17.18 -10.95 14.75
C ALA A 415 16.63 -12.38 14.89
N SER A 416 15.50 -12.52 15.57
CA SER A 416 14.85 -13.80 15.86
C SER A 416 13.85 -14.28 14.79
N VAL A 417 13.31 -13.39 13.96
CA VAL A 417 12.26 -13.76 13.00
C VAL A 417 12.81 -14.49 11.76
N PRO A 418 12.04 -15.48 11.24
CA PRO A 418 12.39 -16.12 9.98
C PRO A 418 12.10 -15.21 8.80
N LEU A 419 12.94 -15.32 7.76
CA LEU A 419 12.65 -14.80 6.43
C LEU A 419 12.36 -15.98 5.50
N PHE A 420 11.15 -16.03 4.95
CA PHE A 420 10.78 -17.08 4.00
C PHE A 420 11.09 -16.61 2.58
N LEU A 421 11.80 -17.44 1.82
CA LEU A 421 12.24 -17.14 0.45
C LEU A 421 11.53 -18.10 -0.49
N SER A 422 10.59 -17.61 -1.30
CA SER A 422 9.91 -18.45 -2.28
C SER A 422 10.72 -18.51 -3.57
N THR A 423 11.12 -19.72 -3.94
CA THR A 423 11.70 -20.06 -5.25
C THR A 423 10.60 -20.52 -6.20
N ASN A 424 10.98 -21.05 -7.37
CA ASN A 424 10.03 -21.59 -8.34
C ASN A 424 9.20 -22.76 -7.80
N HIS A 425 9.74 -23.54 -6.85
CA HIS A 425 9.15 -24.83 -6.45
C HIS A 425 9.07 -25.06 -4.94
N SER A 426 9.59 -24.13 -4.13
CA SER A 426 9.67 -24.34 -2.68
C SER A 426 9.76 -23.02 -1.93
N ILE A 427 9.54 -23.08 -0.62
CA ILE A 427 9.93 -22.01 0.31
C ILE A 427 11.12 -22.46 1.12
N ILE A 428 12.19 -21.69 1.05
CA ILE A 428 13.35 -21.81 1.93
C ILE A 428 13.07 -20.97 3.17
N ARG A 429 13.27 -21.55 4.36
CA ARG A 429 13.24 -20.81 5.61
C ARG A 429 14.66 -20.39 5.97
N ASP A 430 14.90 -19.10 6.04
CA ASP A 430 16.17 -18.52 6.46
C ASP A 430 15.96 -17.59 7.66
N SER A 431 17.03 -16.97 8.14
CA SER A 431 17.01 -15.92 9.15
C SER A 431 17.01 -14.55 8.48
N TYR A 432 16.12 -13.67 8.92
CA TYR A 432 16.13 -12.28 8.51
C TYR A 432 17.48 -11.62 8.85
N TYR A 433 18.03 -11.90 10.03
CA TYR A 433 19.34 -11.40 10.46
C TYR A 433 20.47 -11.77 9.50
N VAL A 434 20.54 -13.06 9.13
CA VAL A 434 21.60 -13.59 8.26
C VAL A 434 21.54 -12.97 6.87
N LYS A 435 20.33 -12.77 6.32
CA LYS A 435 20.14 -12.22 4.98
C LYS A 435 20.25 -10.71 4.89
N CYS A 436 19.83 -10.00 5.95
CA CYS A 436 19.70 -8.55 5.91
C CYS A 436 20.76 -7.78 6.71
N GLY A 437 21.54 -8.46 7.55
CA GLY A 437 22.72 -7.90 8.21
C GLY A 437 22.43 -6.68 9.08
N PHE A 438 22.20 -6.91 10.38
CA PHE A 438 22.14 -5.81 11.35
C PHE A 438 23.39 -5.84 12.22
N HIS A 439 24.14 -4.74 12.22
CA HIS A 439 25.11 -4.52 13.29
C HIS A 439 24.34 -4.06 14.54
N LEU A 440 24.02 -4.99 15.42
CA LEU A 440 23.67 -4.65 16.80
C LEU A 440 24.84 -3.84 17.36
N LYS A 441 24.62 -2.57 17.69
CA LYS A 441 25.59 -1.88 18.55
C LYS A 441 25.57 -2.64 19.86
N GLU A 442 26.70 -3.20 20.26
CA GLU A 442 26.87 -3.76 21.59
C GLU A 442 26.34 -2.76 22.61
N ARG A 443 25.56 -3.26 23.55
CA ARG A 443 25.07 -2.47 24.67
C ARG A 443 26.33 -2.07 25.43
N SER A 444 26.82 -0.86 25.22
CA SER A 444 27.86 -0.30 26.07
C SER A 444 27.28 -0.31 27.48
N GLU A 445 27.76 -1.22 28.31
CA GLU A 445 27.43 -1.28 29.73
C GLU A 445 27.60 0.13 30.29
N ARG A 446 26.50 0.73 30.76
CA ARG A 446 26.48 2.01 31.45
C ARG A 446 26.17 1.75 32.90
#